data_AF-I0WPJ7-F1
#
_entry.id   AF-I0WPJ7-F1
#
_cell.length_a   1.000
_cell.length_b   1.000
_cell.length_c   1.000
_cell.angle_alpha   90.00
_cell.angle_beta   90.00
_cell.angle_gamma   90.00
#
_symmetry.space_group_name_H-M   'P 1'
#
loop_
_entity.id
_entity.type
_entity.pdbx_description
1 polymer ?
#
loop_
_entity_poly.entity_id
_entity_poly.type
_entity_poly.pdbx_seq_one_letter_code
_entity_poly.pdbx_strand_id
1 'polypeptide(L)' 'MNQNQPFVLELAMRVAQLHRAGESSKALWLRKQRQAMAIDDDQLKRALAVLYGLPDQSPERPTLTTAT' A
#
# COMPACT_ATOMS: atom_id res chain seq x y z
N MET A 1 4.05 6.27 -14.75
CA MET A 1 3.21 6.41 -13.53
C MET A 1 2.18 5.30 -13.55
N ASN A 2 2.08 4.50 -12.50
CA ASN A 2 1.23 3.31 -12.45
C ASN A 2 -0.25 3.74 -12.41
N GLN A 3 -1.06 3.38 -13.41
CA GLN A 3 -2.47 3.82 -13.54
C GLN A 3 -3.35 3.48 -12.31
N ASN A 4 -2.92 2.54 -11.47
CA ASN A 4 -3.65 2.13 -10.26
C ASN A 4 -3.32 2.96 -9.01
N GLN A 5 -2.37 3.90 -9.06
CA GLN A 5 -2.00 4.73 -7.91
C GLN A 5 -3.17 5.41 -7.18
N PRO A 6 -4.17 6.04 -7.84
CA PRO A 6 -5.26 6.70 -7.13
C PRO A 6 -6.12 5.70 -6.32
N PHE A 7 -6.36 4.50 -6.87
CA PHE A 7 -7.12 3.46 -6.19
C PHE A 7 -6.35 2.87 -5.00
N VAL A 8 -5.04 2.64 -5.15
CA VAL A 8 -4.19 2.13 -4.05
C VAL A 8 -4.16 3.13 -2.88
N LEU A 9 -4.11 4.43 -3.18
CA LEU A 9 -4.12 5.50 -2.18
C LEU A 9 -5.46 5.54 -1.43
N GLU A 10 -6.57 5.44 -2.15
CA GLU A 10 -7.91 5.38 -1.54
C GLU A 10 -8.08 4.15 -0.65
N LEU A 11 -7.64 2.98 -1.13
CA LEU A 11 -7.65 1.75 -0.35
C LEU A 11 -6.80 1.87 0.92
N ALA A 12 -5.60 2.44 0.83
CA ALA A 12 -4.72 2.69 1.95
C ALA A 12 -5.39 3.56 3.02
N MET A 13 -5.99 4.70 2.62
CA MET A 13 -6.74 5.56 3.55
C MET A 13 -7.88 4.80 4.23
N ARG A 14 -8.64 4.02 3.47
CA ARG A 14 -9.83 3.33 3.99
C ARG A 14 -9.47 2.18 4.94
N VAL A 15 -8.41 1.44 4.64
CA VAL A 15 -7.85 0.42 5.54
C VAL A 15 -7.35 1.06 6.83
N ALA A 16 -6.62 2.18 6.75
CA ALA A 16 -6.13 2.89 7.93
C ALA A 16 -7.27 3.43 8.82
N GLN A 17 -8.32 3.99 8.21
CA GLN A 17 -9.50 4.48 8.94
C GLN A 17 -10.22 3.34 9.66
N LEU A 18 -10.43 2.21 9.00
CA LEU A 18 -11.09 1.05 9.61
C LEU A 18 -10.26 0.46 10.76
N HIS A 19 -8.94 0.40 10.60
CA HIS A 19 -8.05 -0.04 11.68
C HIS A 19 -8.13 0.91 12.88
N ARG A 20 -8.16 2.24 12.67
CA ARG A 20 -8.34 3.23 13.74
C ARG A 20 -9.69 3.12 14.44
N ALA A 21 -10.74 2.72 13.71
CA ALA A 21 -12.06 2.48 14.26
C ALA A 21 -12.21 1.13 14.98
N GLY A 22 -11.18 0.28 15.01
CA GLY A 22 -11.25 -1.08 15.55
C GLY A 22 -11.97 -2.09 14.65
N GLU A 23 -12.32 -1.69 13.42
CA GLU A 23 -13.14 -2.46 12.48
C GLU A 23 -12.27 -3.36 11.58
N SER A 24 -11.38 -4.14 12.20
CA SER A 24 -10.41 -5.01 11.50
C SER A 24 -11.07 -6.02 10.56
N SER A 25 -12.27 -6.50 10.90
CA SER A 25 -13.06 -7.39 10.04
C SER A 25 -13.48 -6.74 8.71
N LYS A 26 -13.80 -5.44 8.73
CA LYS A 26 -14.14 -4.68 7.51
C LYS A 26 -12.89 -4.37 6.69
N ALA A 27 -11.77 -4.09 7.35
CA ALA A 27 -10.47 -3.92 6.67
C ALA A 27 -10.06 -5.21 5.96
N LEU A 28 -10.23 -6.38 6.61
CA LEU A 28 -9.99 -7.69 6.01
C LEU A 28 -10.95 -7.97 4.84
N TRP A 29 -12.22 -7.60 4.96
CA TRP A 29 -13.19 -7.74 3.88
C TRP A 29 -12.83 -6.90 2.66
N LEU A 30 -12.38 -5.65 2.86
CA LEU A 30 -11.87 -4.78 1.78
C LEU A 30 -10.66 -5.39 1.06
N ARG A 31 -9.71 -5.95 1.82
CA ARG A 31 -8.54 -6.67 1.25
C ARG A 31 -8.93 -7.89 0.41
N LYS A 32 -10.11 -8.47 0.63
CA LYS A 32 -10.63 -9.61 -0.15
C LYS A 32 -11.34 -9.21 -1.44
N GLN A 33 -11.53 -7.91 -1.71
CA GLN A 33 -12.09 -7.49 -2.99
C GLN A 33 -11.08 -7.75 -4.13
N ARG A 34 -11.59 -8.16 -5.30
CA ARG A 34 -10.76 -8.54 -6.46
C ARG A 34 -9.74 -7.46 -6.85
N GLN A 35 -10.11 -6.18 -6.73
CA GLN A 35 -9.24 -5.05 -7.03
C GLN A 35 -8.15 -4.85 -5.97
N ALA A 36 -8.46 -5.13 -4.70
CA ALA A 36 -7.51 -5.06 -3.59
C ALA A 36 -6.55 -6.27 -3.55
N MET A 37 -7.00 -7.45 -4.01
CA MET A 37 -6.16 -8.64 -4.15
C MET A 37 -5.03 -8.46 -5.17
N ALA A 38 -5.22 -7.57 -6.16
CA ALA A 38 -4.19 -7.23 -7.14
C ALA A 38 -3.14 -6.23 -6.61
N ILE A 39 -3.29 -5.77 -5.36
CA ILE A 39 -2.39 -4.82 -4.72
C ILE A 39 -1.54 -5.58 -3.70
N ASP A 40 -0.25 -5.64 -3.97
CA ASP A 40 0.72 -6.16 -3.01
C ASP A 40 0.80 -5.31 -1.74
N ASP A 41 1.18 -5.96 -0.65
CA ASP A 41 1.32 -5.30 0.65
C ASP A 41 2.36 -4.18 0.61
N ASP A 42 3.40 -4.32 -0.22
CA ASP A 42 4.42 -3.29 -0.45
C ASP A 42 3.83 -2.04 -1.13
N GLN A 43 2.96 -2.22 -2.13
CA GLN A 43 2.28 -1.11 -2.79
C GLN A 43 1.35 -0.37 -1.81
N LEU A 44 0.66 -1.10 -0.93
CA LEU A 44 -0.17 -0.47 0.10
C LEU A 44 0.69 0.26 1.14
N LYS A 45 1.81 -0.32 1.59
CA LYS A 45 2.74 0.32 2.53
C LYS A 45 3.32 1.61 1.96
N ARG A 46 3.72 1.61 0.69
CA ARG A 46 4.16 2.82 -0.01
C ARG A 46 3.07 3.88 -0.06
N ALA A 47 1.85 3.49 -0.40
CA ALA A 47 0.73 4.44 -0.43
C ALA A 47 0.42 5.02 0.95
N LEU A 48 0.49 4.20 2.01
CA LEU A 48 0.40 4.68 3.40
C LEU A 48 1.56 5.62 3.74
N ALA A 49 2.79 5.29 3.34
CA ALA A 49 3.94 6.13 3.59
C ALA A 49 3.79 7.51 2.94
N VAL A 50 3.35 7.56 1.68
CA VAL A 50 3.03 8.81 0.97
C VAL A 50 1.93 9.60 1.69
N LEU A 51 0.87 8.95 2.16
CA LEU A 51 -0.24 9.61 2.88
C LEU A 51 0.19 10.24 4.21
N TYR A 52 1.10 9.58 4.93
CA TYR A 52 1.55 10.03 6.25
C TYR A 52 2.88 10.79 6.22
N GLY A 53 3.44 11.05 5.03
CA GLY A 53 4.75 11.68 4.87
C GLY A 53 5.90 10.87 5.49
N LEU A 54 5.73 9.55 5.60
CA LEU A 54 6.74 8.65 6.14
C LEU A 54 7.78 8.33 5.06
N PRO A 55 9.05 8.13 5.45
CA PRO A 55 10.08 7.69 4.51
C PRO A 55 9.66 6.35 3.87
N ASP A 56 9.87 6.21 2.55
CA ASP A 56 9.58 4.97 1.82
C ASP A 56 10.35 3.82 2.46
N GLN A 57 9.66 2.95 3.20
CA GLN A 57 10.24 1.80 3.89
C GLN A 57 10.37 0.58 2.97
N SER A 58 10.10 0.73 1.66
CA SER A 58 10.29 -0.40 0.75
C SER A 58 11.77 -0.75 0.70
N PRO A 59 12.10 -2.06 0.68
CA PRO A 59 13.47 -2.49 0.62
C PRO A 59 14.13 -1.80 -0.58
N GLU A 60 15.20 -1.06 -0.30
CA GLU A 60 16.07 -0.51 -1.32
C GLU A 60 16.41 -1.67 -2.25
N ARG A 61 15.88 -1.64 -3.48
CA ARG A 61 16.27 -2.65 -4.47
C ARG A 61 17.78 -2.54 -4.55
N PRO A 62 18.55 -3.61 -4.30
CA PRO A 62 19.97 -3.55 -4.51
C PRO A 62 20.16 -3.17 -5.98
N THR A 63 20.63 -1.95 -6.20
CA THR A 63 21.11 -1.52 -7.50
C THR A 63 22.25 -2.47 -7.82
N LEU A 64 21.97 -3.49 -8.64
CA LEU A 64 23.01 -4.27 -9.29
C LEU A 64 23.81 -3.27 -10.12
N THR A 65 24.88 -2.74 -9.50
CA THR A 65 25.93 -2.04 -10.21
C THR A 65 26.61 -3.11 -11.04
N THR A 66 26.31 -3.14 -12.32
CA THR A 66 27.13 -3.83 -13.32
C THR A 66 28.52 -3.22 -13.24
N ALA A 67 29.43 -3.89 -12.51
CA ALA A 67 30.84 -3.58 -12.50
C ALA A 67 31.51 -4.46 -13.56
N THR A 68 31.84 -3.80 -14.67
CA THR A 68 32.93 -4.01 -15.64
C THR A 68 33.19 -5.42 -16.16
#